data_AF-A0A077X1K8-F1
#
_entry.id   AF-A0A077X1K8-F1
#
_cell.length_a   1.000
_cell.length_b   1.000
_cell.length_c   1.000
_cell.angle_alpha   90.00
_cell.angle_beta   90.00
_cell.angle_gamma   90.00
#
_symmetry.space_group_name_H-M   'P 1'
#
loop_
_entity.id
_entity.type
_entity.pdbx_description
1 polymer ?
#
loop_
_entity_poly.entity_id
_entity_poly.type
_entity_poly.pdbx_seq_one_letter_code
_entity_poly.pdbx_strand_id
1 'polypeptide(L)'
;MGGLDTRLSAFHQTSSSSLCRRSSSSSISSTNSSDVDLRKRIREIYQDSSLDSQTKARKIQRLMTASASNMNKPDPEAWLVDPHEKTFHDKGQNVLGCVHYARKAKIQAACCNEIFPCRICHDEAKDHPIVW
;
A
#
# COMPACT_ATOMS: atom_id res chain seq x y z
N MET A 1 -10.32 -11.57 52.90
CA MET A 1 -11.38 -10.70 53.44
C MET A 1 -10.64 -9.57 54.15
N GLY A 2 -10.35 -8.42 53.54
CA GLY A 2 -11.26 -7.28 53.27
C GLY A 2 -11.41 -6.43 54.56
N GLY A 3 -11.13 -5.12 54.67
CA GLY A 3 -10.59 -4.08 53.76
C GLY A 3 -10.06 -2.88 54.60
N LEU A 4 -10.15 -1.57 54.23
CA LEU A 4 -10.69 -0.93 53.02
C LEU A 4 -10.41 0.62 52.90
N ASP A 5 -9.22 1.11 53.27
CA ASP A 5 -8.96 2.56 53.49
C ASP A 5 -8.71 3.41 52.23
N THR A 6 -9.80 4.05 51.78
CA THR A 6 -9.87 5.08 50.75
C THR A 6 -9.12 6.36 51.14
N ARG A 7 -8.29 6.91 50.23
CA ARG A 7 -8.17 8.38 50.12
C ARG A 7 -8.04 8.89 48.68
N LEU A 8 -9.17 9.38 48.17
CA LEU A 8 -9.26 10.21 46.97
C LEU A 8 -8.60 11.58 47.20
N SER A 9 -7.84 12.03 46.22
CA SER A 9 -7.73 13.45 45.88
C SER A 9 -7.39 13.60 44.40
N ALA A 10 -8.40 13.90 43.59
CA ALA A 10 -8.24 14.27 42.19
C ALA A 10 -7.80 15.75 42.06
N PHE A 11 -7.19 16.13 40.94
CA PHE A 11 -7.86 16.94 39.89
C PHE A 11 -6.92 17.31 38.72
N HIS A 12 -7.31 16.90 37.50
CA HIS A 12 -7.28 17.64 36.22
C HIS A 12 -6.05 18.49 35.82
N GLN A 13 -5.41 18.13 34.69
CA GLN A 13 -5.56 18.84 33.39
C GLN A 13 -4.70 18.17 32.28
N THR A 14 -5.31 17.50 31.29
CA THR A 14 -5.60 17.96 29.90
C THR A 14 -4.50 17.69 28.84
N SER A 15 -4.96 17.58 27.59
CA SER A 15 -4.18 17.77 26.34
C SER A 15 -3.42 16.57 25.77
N SER A 16 -4.19 15.80 24.99
CA SER A 16 -3.79 15.15 23.75
C SER A 16 -2.57 15.74 23.02
N SER A 17 -1.58 14.90 22.71
CA SER A 17 -0.82 15.01 21.45
C SER A 17 -0.18 13.67 21.07
N SER A 18 -0.46 13.22 19.84
CA SER A 18 0.11 12.00 19.26
C SER A 18 1.55 12.26 18.83
N LEU A 19 2.52 11.58 19.44
CA LEU A 19 3.91 11.55 18.96
C LEU A 19 4.40 10.11 18.91
N CYS A 20 4.13 9.44 17.79
CA CYS A 20 4.76 8.17 17.46
C CYS A 20 6.27 8.39 17.28
N ARG A 21 7.08 7.68 18.10
CA ARG A 21 8.53 7.60 17.91
C ARG A 21 8.81 6.91 16.57
N ARG A 22 9.22 7.70 15.58
CA ARG A 22 9.57 7.21 14.25
C ARG A 22 10.98 6.63 14.29
N SER A 23 11.07 5.31 14.39
CA SER A 23 12.33 4.58 14.33
C SER A 23 13.07 4.87 13.01
N SER A 24 14.35 5.15 13.11
CA SER A 24 15.23 5.41 11.96
C SER A 24 15.58 4.10 11.24
N SER A 25 14.78 3.71 10.25
CA SER A 25 15.15 2.65 9.30
C SER A 25 15.91 3.24 8.12
N SER A 26 17.24 3.27 8.24
CA SER A 26 18.16 3.75 7.20
C SER A 26 18.30 2.74 6.06
N SER A 27 17.42 2.81 5.06
CA SER A 27 17.50 2.02 3.82
C SER A 27 17.36 2.91 2.58
N ILE A 28 18.30 3.84 2.38
CA ILE A 28 18.33 4.73 1.21
C ILE A 28 19.31 4.18 0.18
N SER A 29 18.80 3.43 -0.80
CA SER A 29 19.55 3.06 -2.00
C SER A 29 18.60 2.74 -3.17
N SER A 30 17.84 3.75 -3.59
CA SER A 30 17.08 3.73 -4.84
C SER A 30 17.16 5.12 -5.51
N THR A 31 17.71 5.15 -6.73
CA THR A 31 17.72 6.29 -7.68
C THR A 31 18.24 7.65 -7.17
N ASN A 32 19.55 7.78 -6.97
CA ASN A 32 20.21 9.07 -6.68
C ASN A 32 20.01 10.16 -7.75
N SER A 33 19.76 9.80 -9.02
CA SER A 33 19.62 10.81 -10.10
C SER A 33 18.27 11.54 -10.03
N SER A 34 17.16 10.81 -9.94
CA SER A 34 15.81 11.39 -10.07
C SER A 34 15.45 12.37 -8.94
N ASP A 35 15.91 12.10 -7.72
CA ASP A 35 15.73 13.03 -6.59
C ASP A 35 16.59 14.29 -6.74
N VAL A 36 17.82 14.17 -7.27
CA VAL A 36 18.69 15.33 -7.56
C VAL A 36 18.10 16.20 -8.67
N ASP A 37 17.62 15.59 -9.75
CA ASP A 37 16.96 16.30 -10.86
C ASP A 37 15.66 16.99 -10.41
N LEU A 38 14.86 16.33 -9.57
CA LEU A 38 13.65 16.91 -8.97
C LEU A 38 13.98 18.13 -8.09
N ARG A 39 14.98 18.01 -7.19
CA ARG A 39 15.44 19.13 -6.34
C ARG A 39 15.99 20.30 -7.14
N LYS A 40 16.75 20.03 -8.20
CA LYS A 40 17.25 21.05 -9.13
C LYS A 40 16.07 21.82 -9.76
N ARG A 41 15.07 21.09 -10.26
CA ARG A 41 13.90 21.67 -10.93
C ARG A 41 13.00 22.47 -9.97
N ILE A 42 12.90 22.07 -8.69
CA ILE A 42 12.23 22.86 -7.63
C ILE A 42 12.98 24.17 -7.36
N ARG A 43 14.33 24.13 -7.30
CA ARG A 43 15.16 25.32 -7.08
C ARG A 43 14.99 26.37 -8.19
N GLU A 44 14.95 25.93 -9.45
CA GLU A 44 14.71 26.78 -10.61
C GLU A 44 13.36 27.54 -10.51
N ILE A 45 12.28 26.86 -10.10
CA ILE A 45 10.95 27.49 -9.90
C ILE A 45 10.98 28.55 -8.78
N TYR A 46 11.78 28.34 -7.74
CA TYR A 46 11.91 29.31 -6.65
C TYR A 46 12.70 30.56 -7.06
N GLN A 47 13.76 30.38 -7.84
CA GLN A 47 14.64 31.45 -8.35
C GLN A 47 13.98 32.34 -9.41
N ASP A 48 12.97 31.84 -10.14
CA ASP A 48 12.21 32.60 -11.12
C ASP A 48 11.47 33.79 -10.45
N SER A 49 11.94 35.02 -10.67
CA SER A 49 11.35 36.24 -10.11
C SER A 49 10.10 36.71 -10.86
N SER A 50 9.76 36.11 -12.00
CA SER A 50 8.57 36.50 -12.80
C SER A 50 7.26 35.89 -12.28
N LEU A 51 7.34 34.95 -11.32
CA LEU A 51 6.19 34.20 -10.83
C LEU A 51 5.75 34.65 -9.43
N ASP A 52 4.45 34.80 -9.26
CA ASP A 52 3.83 34.92 -7.94
C ASP A 52 3.90 33.60 -7.15
N SER A 53 3.74 33.70 -5.83
CA SER A 53 3.82 32.57 -4.89
C SER A 53 2.82 31.44 -5.18
N GLN A 54 1.61 31.75 -5.67
CA GLN A 54 0.58 30.76 -5.99
C GLN A 54 0.92 30.02 -7.30
N THR A 55 1.50 30.71 -8.29
CA THR A 55 2.01 30.08 -9.51
C THR A 55 3.26 29.24 -9.25
N LYS A 56 4.17 29.67 -8.37
CA LYS A 56 5.29 28.82 -7.90
C LYS A 56 4.78 27.53 -7.25
N ALA A 57 3.82 27.64 -6.32
CA ALA A 57 3.21 26.48 -5.68
C ALA A 57 2.57 25.52 -6.70
N ARG A 58 1.77 26.04 -7.65
CA ARG A 58 1.15 25.23 -8.72
C ARG A 58 2.19 24.53 -9.62
N LYS A 59 3.29 25.20 -9.98
CA LYS A 59 4.39 24.59 -10.76
C LYS A 59 5.09 23.47 -9.97
N ILE A 60 5.37 23.67 -8.68
CA ILE A 60 6.00 22.65 -7.81
C ILE A 60 5.07 21.44 -7.63
N GLN A 61 3.78 21.66 -7.36
CA GLN A 61 2.79 20.59 -7.25
C GLN A 61 2.72 19.77 -8.54
N ARG A 62 2.61 20.43 -9.71
CA ARG A 62 2.56 19.73 -11.00
C ARG A 62 3.83 18.92 -11.28
N LEU A 63 5.00 19.45 -10.91
CA LEU A 63 6.28 18.75 -11.02
C LEU A 63 6.32 17.48 -10.17
N MET A 64 5.87 17.54 -8.92
CA MET A 64 5.79 16.37 -8.03
C MET A 64 4.76 15.34 -8.50
N THR A 65 3.58 15.77 -8.95
CA THR A 65 2.53 14.88 -9.45
C THR A 65 2.89 14.23 -10.79
N ALA A 66 3.61 14.93 -11.68
CA ALA A 66 4.00 14.40 -12.99
C ALA A 66 4.86 13.12 -12.88
N SER A 67 5.74 13.05 -11.87
CA SER A 67 6.55 11.86 -11.59
C SER A 67 5.72 10.66 -11.10
N ALA A 68 4.56 10.89 -10.47
CA ALA A 68 3.66 9.82 -10.05
C ALA A 68 2.76 9.31 -11.21
N SER A 69 2.47 10.15 -12.21
CA SER A 69 1.56 9.81 -13.30
C SER A 69 2.16 8.96 -14.43
N ASN A 70 3.45 8.60 -14.39
CA ASN A 70 4.13 7.88 -15.48
C ASN A 70 4.49 6.42 -15.16
N MET A 71 3.97 5.84 -14.08
CA MET A 71 4.06 4.40 -13.82
C MET A 71 2.73 3.89 -13.26
N ASN A 72 2.34 2.69 -13.68
CA ASN A 72 1.13 2.00 -13.24
C ASN A 72 -0.21 2.65 -13.67
N LYS A 73 -0.39 2.85 -14.98
CA LYS A 73 -1.69 2.53 -15.56
C LYS A 73 -1.75 1.01 -15.62
N PRO A 74 -2.58 0.31 -14.82
CA PRO A 74 -2.75 -1.12 -15.00
C PRO A 74 -3.23 -1.36 -16.43
N ASP A 75 -2.76 -2.43 -17.03
CA ASP A 75 -3.26 -2.92 -18.30
C ASP A 75 -4.80 -2.98 -18.23
N PRO A 76 -5.57 -2.35 -19.15
CA PRO A 76 -7.01 -2.49 -19.18
C PRO A 76 -7.49 -3.96 -19.27
N GLU A 77 -6.64 -4.89 -19.70
CA GLU A 77 -6.92 -6.33 -19.70
C GLU A 77 -6.75 -6.98 -18.31
N ALA A 78 -5.98 -6.39 -17.39
CA ALA A 78 -5.77 -6.93 -16.04
C ALA A 78 -7.05 -6.94 -15.16
N TRP A 79 -8.12 -6.28 -15.60
CA TRP A 79 -9.42 -6.25 -14.93
C TRP A 79 -10.44 -7.22 -15.57
N LEU A 80 -10.06 -7.96 -16.62
CA LEU A 80 -10.94 -8.83 -17.41
C LEU A 80 -10.81 -10.33 -17.09
N VAL A 81 -9.97 -10.72 -16.12
CA VAL A 81 -9.95 -12.08 -15.60
C VAL A 81 -11.18 -12.31 -14.72
N ASP A 82 -12.24 -12.91 -15.26
CA ASP A 82 -13.47 -13.20 -14.51
C ASP A 82 -13.15 -14.04 -13.25
N PRO A 83 -13.40 -13.52 -12.04
CA PRO A 83 -13.15 -14.27 -10.80
C PRO A 83 -13.93 -15.58 -10.70
N HIS A 84 -15.00 -15.76 -11.48
CA HIS A 84 -15.83 -16.97 -11.54
C HIS A 84 -15.31 -18.04 -12.51
N GLU A 85 -14.27 -17.77 -13.30
CA GLU A 85 -13.74 -18.75 -14.26
C GLU A 85 -13.29 -20.05 -13.55
N LYS A 86 -13.60 -21.21 -14.12
CA LYS A 86 -13.44 -22.50 -13.43
C LYS A 86 -11.98 -22.94 -13.47
N THR A 87 -11.36 -23.02 -12.29
CA THR A 87 -10.05 -23.66 -12.14
C THR A 87 -10.22 -25.18 -11.97
N PHE A 88 -9.35 -25.96 -12.59
CA PHE A 88 -9.37 -27.42 -12.56
C PHE A 88 -8.08 -27.97 -11.92
N HIS A 89 -8.22 -29.03 -11.13
CA HIS A 89 -7.12 -29.89 -10.70
C HIS A 89 -6.82 -30.93 -11.80
N ASP A 90 -7.87 -31.56 -12.35
CA ASP A 90 -7.80 -32.38 -13.56
C ASP A 90 -8.93 -31.95 -14.50
N LYS A 91 -8.57 -31.45 -15.68
CA LYS A 91 -9.53 -30.97 -16.69
C LYS A 91 -10.17 -32.11 -17.49
N GLY A 92 -9.49 -33.25 -17.65
CA GLY A 92 -10.01 -34.44 -18.33
C GLY A 92 -11.05 -35.19 -17.50
N GLN A 93 -10.88 -35.23 -16.18
CA GLN A 93 -11.86 -35.79 -15.23
C GLN A 93 -12.88 -34.75 -14.71
N ASN A 94 -12.83 -33.50 -15.21
CA ASN A 94 -13.68 -32.39 -14.75
C ASN A 94 -13.62 -32.17 -13.22
N VAL A 95 -12.45 -32.38 -12.61
CA VAL A 95 -12.20 -32.17 -11.18
C VAL A 95 -11.81 -30.71 -10.96
N LEU A 96 -12.71 -29.93 -10.34
CA LEU A 96 -12.47 -28.53 -10.00
C LEU A 96 -11.41 -28.40 -8.89
N GLY A 97 -10.61 -27.33 -8.96
CA GLY A 97 -9.57 -27.05 -7.98
C GLY A 97 -8.35 -26.38 -8.60
N CYS A 98 -7.18 -26.70 -8.07
CA CYS A 98 -5.86 -26.33 -8.58
C CYS A 98 -4.90 -27.51 -8.33
N VAL A 99 -3.67 -27.45 -8.85
CA VAL A 99 -2.68 -28.54 -8.68
C VAL A 99 -2.46 -28.93 -7.21
N HIS A 100 -2.58 -27.99 -6.27
CA HIS A 100 -2.40 -28.26 -4.84
C HIS A 100 -3.61 -28.92 -4.16
N TYR A 101 -4.84 -28.57 -4.58
CA TYR A 101 -6.07 -29.08 -3.96
C TYR A 101 -7.23 -29.22 -4.96
N ALA A 102 -7.83 -30.41 -5.00
CA ALA A 102 -9.08 -30.71 -5.68
C ALA A 102 -10.30 -30.22 -4.86
N ARG A 103 -10.51 -28.91 -4.81
CA ARG A 103 -11.62 -28.28 -4.05
C ARG A 103 -12.48 -27.36 -4.92
N LYS A 104 -13.80 -27.41 -4.72
CA LYS A 104 -14.79 -26.61 -5.49
C LYS A 104 -14.96 -25.17 -4.98
N ALA A 105 -13.90 -24.57 -4.43
CA ALA A 105 -13.96 -23.24 -3.81
C ALA A 105 -12.64 -22.47 -4.00
N LYS A 106 -12.75 -21.19 -4.36
CA LYS A 106 -11.67 -20.20 -4.29
C LYS A 106 -11.73 -19.47 -2.94
N ILE A 107 -10.63 -18.82 -2.56
CA ILE A 107 -10.55 -17.93 -1.39
C ILE A 107 -10.28 -16.51 -1.86
N GLN A 108 -10.87 -15.52 -1.19
CA GLN A 108 -10.46 -14.12 -1.29
C GLN A 108 -9.39 -13.86 -0.23
N ALA A 109 -8.23 -13.34 -0.61
CA ALA A 109 -7.13 -13.08 0.31
C ALA A 109 -7.27 -11.68 0.93
N ALA A 110 -7.36 -11.57 2.27
CA ALA A 110 -7.59 -10.29 2.95
C ALA A 110 -6.43 -9.27 2.82
N CYS A 111 -5.22 -9.73 2.47
CA CYS A 111 -4.03 -8.90 2.28
C CYS A 111 -4.04 -8.10 0.96
N CYS A 112 -4.66 -8.62 -0.10
CA CYS A 112 -4.67 -7.99 -1.44
C CYS A 112 -6.07 -7.89 -2.07
N ASN A 113 -7.10 -8.46 -1.43
CA ASN A 113 -8.50 -8.56 -1.87
C ASN A 113 -8.73 -9.33 -3.19
N GLU A 114 -7.70 -9.97 -3.74
CA GLU A 114 -7.76 -10.82 -4.94
C GLU A 114 -8.22 -12.25 -4.60
N ILE A 115 -8.68 -13.00 -5.62
CA ILE A 115 -9.30 -14.32 -5.49
C ILE A 115 -8.38 -15.42 -6.06
N PHE A 116 -8.02 -16.40 -5.23
CA PHE A 116 -7.11 -17.50 -5.57
C PHE A 116 -7.77 -18.88 -5.34
N PRO A 117 -7.44 -19.91 -6.14
CA PRO A 117 -7.99 -21.25 -5.92
C PRO A 117 -7.49 -21.87 -4.61
N CYS A 118 -6.30 -21.53 -4.12
CA CYS A 118 -5.84 -21.89 -2.77
C CYS A 118 -4.77 -20.93 -2.22
N ARG A 119 -4.37 -21.15 -0.95
CA ARG A 119 -3.31 -20.38 -0.29
C ARG A 119 -1.96 -20.55 -1.00
N ILE A 120 -1.61 -21.76 -1.42
CA ILE A 120 -0.32 -22.00 -2.06
C ILE A 120 -0.27 -21.26 -3.41
N CYS A 121 -1.35 -21.26 -4.19
CA CYS A 121 -1.45 -20.42 -5.40
C CYS A 121 -1.38 -18.90 -5.13
N HIS A 122 -1.77 -18.43 -3.93
CA HIS A 122 -1.54 -17.03 -3.55
C HIS A 122 -0.06 -16.80 -3.26
N ASP A 123 0.52 -17.62 -2.39
CA ASP A 123 1.90 -17.51 -1.91
C ASP A 123 2.93 -17.78 -3.06
N GLU A 124 2.52 -18.45 -4.16
CA GLU A 124 3.26 -18.59 -5.42
C GLU A 124 3.11 -17.39 -6.38
N ALA A 125 1.99 -16.66 -6.32
CA ALA A 125 1.65 -15.56 -7.23
C ALA A 125 1.93 -14.17 -6.65
N LYS A 126 2.28 -14.08 -5.35
CA LYS A 126 2.48 -12.82 -4.60
C LYS A 126 3.70 -12.94 -3.70
N ASP A 127 4.47 -11.86 -3.58
CA ASP A 127 5.64 -11.76 -2.70
C ASP A 127 5.30 -11.63 -1.19
N HIS A 128 4.12 -12.09 -0.78
CA HIS A 128 3.67 -12.07 0.62
C HIS A 128 2.73 -13.26 0.92
N PRO A 129 2.72 -13.78 2.15
CA PRO A 129 1.78 -14.83 2.55
C PRO A 129 0.37 -14.28 2.79
N ILE A 130 -0.66 -15.14 2.70
CA ILE A 130 -2.01 -14.78 3.17
C ILE A 130 -1.99 -14.38 4.65
N VAL A 131 -2.49 -13.17 4.93
CA VAL A 131 -2.87 -12.70 6.27
C VAL A 131 -4.35 -13.04 6.51
N TRP A 132 -4.67 -13.46 7.74
CA TRP A 132 -6.00 -13.88 8.20
C TRP A 132 -6.61 -12.83 9.12
#